data_AF-A0A2D8SEI0-F1
#
_entry.id   AF-A0A2D8SEI0-F1
#
_cell.length_a   1.000
_cell.length_b   1.000
_cell.length_c   1.000
_cell.angle_alpha   90.00
_cell.angle_beta   90.00
_cell.angle_gamma   90.00
#
_symmetry.space_group_name_H-M   'P 1'
#
loop_
_entity.id
_entity.type
_entity.pdbx_description
1 polymer ?
#
loop_
_entity_poly.entity_id
_entity_poly.type
_entity_poly.pdbx_seq_one_letter_code
_entity_poly.pdbx_strand_id
1 'polypeptide(L)' 'LVGEVMTLADFAAAAHFSTLDYLSDIDWSRSNAVKDWYAKIKSRPAFRNLLVDQVSGFPPPLHYNDLDF' A
#
# COMPACT_ATOMS: atom_id res chain seq x y z
N LEU A 1 3.54 11.09 -10.56
CA LEU A 1 3.48 9.66 -10.18
C LEU A 1 4.06 8.70 -11.23
N VAL A 2 4.68 9.21 -12.32
CA VAL A 2 5.30 8.37 -13.36
C VAL A 2 6.59 9.04 -13.84
N GLY A 3 7.61 9.04 -12.99
CA GLY A 3 8.98 9.34 -13.39
C GLY A 3 9.84 8.09 -13.18
N GLU A 4 10.98 7.97 -13.89
CA GLU A 4 11.91 6.85 -13.69
C GLU A 4 12.46 6.77 -12.25
N VAL A 5 12.34 7.87 -11.50
CA VAL A 5 12.84 8.00 -10.13
C VAL A 5 11.67 8.22 -9.19
N MET A 6 11.65 7.44 -8.09
CA MET A 6 10.70 7.59 -7.00
C MET A 6 10.84 8.96 -6.33
N THR A 7 9.72 9.62 -6.08
CA THR A 7 9.65 10.96 -5.50
C THR A 7 8.83 10.98 -4.20
N LEU A 8 8.84 12.11 -3.49
CA LEU A 8 7.96 12.34 -2.34
C LEU A 8 6.47 12.17 -2.69
N ALA A 9 6.08 12.42 -3.95
CA ALA A 9 4.70 12.22 -4.39
C ALA A 9 4.29 10.74 -4.35
N ASP A 10 5.23 9.83 -4.61
CA ASP A 10 4.97 8.38 -4.53
C ASP A 10 4.75 7.94 -3.08
N PHE A 11 5.53 8.48 -2.13
CA PHE A 11 5.31 8.22 -0.70
C PHE A 11 3.98 8.78 -0.20
N ALA A 12 3.64 10.01 -0.59
CA ALA A 12 2.37 10.62 -0.23
C ALA A 12 1.19 9.81 -0.75
N ALA A 13 1.24 9.38 -2.01
CA ALA A 13 0.21 8.52 -2.59
C ALA A 13 0.15 7.16 -1.87
N ALA A 14 1.30 6.50 -1.68
CA ALA A 14 1.35 5.19 -1.03
C ALA A 14 0.82 5.22 0.42
N ALA A 15 1.05 6.30 1.17
CA ALA A 15 0.48 6.47 2.51
C ALA A 15 -1.07 6.50 2.47
N HIS A 16 -1.66 7.23 1.52
CA HIS A 16 -3.12 7.25 1.35
C HIS A 16 -3.65 5.89 0.89
N PHE A 17 -2.99 5.25 -0.09
CA PHE A 17 -3.33 3.90 -0.52
C PHE A 17 -3.24 2.88 0.62
N SER A 18 -2.26 3.00 1.51
CA SER A 18 -2.12 2.16 2.70
C SER A 18 -3.29 2.31 3.66
N THR A 19 -3.79 3.53 3.90
CA THR A 19 -4.98 3.71 4.74
C THR A 19 -6.24 3.11 4.12
N LEU A 20 -6.38 3.17 2.79
CA LEU A 20 -7.52 2.59 2.08
C LEU A 20 -7.42 1.05 1.98
N ASP A 21 -6.21 0.51 1.81
CA ASP A 21 -5.92 -0.94 1.81
C ASP A 21 -6.21 -1.54 3.19
N TYR A 22 -5.92 -0.79 4.26
CA TYR A 22 -6.28 -1.16 5.64
C TYR A 22 -7.79 -1.30 5.83
N LEU A 23 -8.58 -0.52 5.10
CA LEU A 23 -10.04 -0.55 5.16
C LEU A 23 -10.67 -1.54 4.16
N SER A 24 -9.86 -2.25 3.36
CA SER A 24 -10.32 -3.09 2.24
C SER A 24 -11.20 -2.36 1.22
N ASP A 25 -11.05 -1.05 1.05
CA ASP A 25 -11.90 -0.25 0.15
C ASP A 25 -11.30 -0.09 -1.27
N ILE A 26 -10.25 -0.86 -1.58
CA ILE A 26 -9.59 -0.82 -2.88
C ILE A 26 -9.83 -2.10 -3.65
N ASP A 27 -10.43 -1.97 -4.83
CA ASP A 27 -10.49 -3.03 -5.82
C ASP A 27 -9.25 -3.00 -6.74
N TRP A 28 -8.25 -3.79 -6.37
CA TRP A 28 -6.99 -3.93 -7.11
C TRP A 28 -7.15 -4.57 -8.50
N SER A 29 -8.30 -5.21 -8.80
CA SER A 29 -8.56 -5.80 -10.12
C SER A 29 -8.83 -4.74 -11.20
N ARG A 30 -9.16 -3.50 -10.80
CA ARG A 30 -9.48 -2.42 -11.73
C ARG A 30 -8.28 -1.85 -12.45
N SER A 31 -7.07 -1.99 -11.89
CA SER A 31 -5.85 -1.47 -12.51
C SER A 31 -4.59 -2.23 -12.09
N ASN A 32 -4.13 -3.10 -12.98
CA ASN A 32 -2.89 -3.86 -12.78
C ASN A 32 -1.66 -2.94 -12.67
N ALA A 33 -1.64 -1.80 -13.37
CA ALA A 33 -0.51 -0.87 -13.30
C ALA A 33 -0.36 -0.23 -11.91
N VAL A 34 -1.48 0.11 -11.26
CA VAL A 34 -1.47 0.68 -9.90
C VAL A 34 -1.14 -0.39 -8.87
N LYS A 35 -1.65 -1.61 -9.05
CA LYS A 35 -1.30 -2.79 -8.25
C LYS A 35 0.21 -3.06 -8.26
N ASP A 36 0.80 -3.15 -9.45
CA ASP A 36 2.25 -3.41 -9.61
C ASP A 36 3.12 -2.29 -9.02
N TRP A 37 2.71 -1.03 -9.17
CA TRP A 37 3.40 0.11 -8.56
C TRP A 37 3.31 0.07 -7.04
N TYR A 38 2.13 -0.21 -6.48
CA TYR A 38 1.93 -0.23 -5.04
C TYR A 38 2.65 -1.43 -4.39
N ALA A 39 2.64 -2.61 -5.02
CA ALA A 39 3.41 -3.78 -4.56
C ALA A 39 4.93 -3.48 -4.50
N LYS A 40 5.47 -2.74 -5.48
CA LYS A 40 6.87 -2.28 -5.46
C LYS A 40 7.17 -1.31 -4.32
N ILE A 41 6.20 -0.50 -3.88
CA ILE A 41 6.38 0.41 -2.74
C ILE A 41 6.23 -0.34 -1.42
N LYS A 42 5.21 -1.19 -1.30
CA LYS A 42 4.87 -1.99 -0.10
C LYS A 42 6.00 -2.96 0.28
N SER A 43 6.73 -3.49 -0.69
CA SER A 43 7.89 -4.38 -0.47
C SER A 43 9.15 -3.67 0.07
N ARG A 44 9.17 -2.34 0.15
CA ARG A 44 10.36 -1.60 0.62
C ARG A 44 10.48 -1.62 2.16
N PRO A 45 11.71 -1.65 2.72
CA PRO A 45 11.91 -1.66 4.17
C PRO A 45 11.26 -0.48 4.90
N ALA A 46 11.19 0.70 4.27
CA ALA A 46 10.55 1.89 4.83
C ALA A 46 9.05 1.71 5.09
N PHE A 47 8.38 0.82 4.35
CA PHE A 47 6.94 0.57 4.45
C PHE A 47 6.60 -0.49 5.49
N ARG A 48 7.57 -1.31 5.91
CA ARG A 48 7.35 -2.41 6.87
C ARG A 48 6.75 -1.94 8.20
N ASN A 49 7.18 -0.77 8.69
CA ASN A 49 6.64 -0.23 9.94
C ASN A 49 5.15 0.15 9.83
N LEU A 50 4.68 0.55 8.65
CA LEU A 50 3.26 0.87 8.38
C LEU A 50 2.40 -0.40 8.27
N LEU A 51 2.97 -1.52 7.84
CA LEU A 51 2.28 -2.82 7.75
C LEU A 51 2.10 -3.47 9.12
N VAL A 52 3.05 -3.26 10.03
CA VAL A 52 2.97 -3.75 11.42
C VAL A 52 2.06 -2.86 12.27
N ASP A 53 1.72 -1.66 11.80
CA ASP A 53 0.88 -0.73 12.54
C ASP A 53 -0.56 -1.27 12.66
N GLN A 54 -1.09 -1.29 13.87
CA GLN A 54 -2.41 -1.80 14.17
C GLN A 54 -3.19 -0.79 14.98
N VAL A 55 -4.35 -0.41 14.46
CA VAL A 55 -5.27 0.50 15.13
C VAL A 55 -6.15 -0.32 16.06
N SER A 56 -6.12 0.00 17.35
CA SER A 56 -6.96 -0.68 18.35
C SER A 56 -8.45 -0.54 17.98
N GLY A 57 -9.15 -1.68 17.88
CA GLY A 57 -10.56 -1.73 17.48
C GLY A 57 -10.81 -1.88 15.98
N PHE A 58 -9.79 -1.81 15.13
CA PHE A 58 -9.89 -2.03 13.68
C PHE A 58 -8.82 -3.02 13.23
N PRO A 59 -9.07 -4.34 13.32
CA PRO A 59 -8.09 -5.31 12.84
C PRO A 59 -7.94 -5.19 11.31
N PRO A 60 -6.70 -5.21 10.78
CA PRO A 60 -6.49 -5.16 9.35
C PRO A 60 -6.99 -6.45 8.67
N PRO A 61 -7.34 -6.36 7.38
CA PRO A 61 -7.64 -7.51 6.54
C PRO A 61 -6.47 -8.49 6.46
N LEU A 62 -6.76 -9.79 6.29
CA LEU A 62 -5.74 -10.84 6.17
C LEU A 62 -4.69 -10.57 5.06
N HIS A 63 -5.11 -9.91 3.97
CA HIS A 63 -4.25 -9.57 2.83
C HIS A 63 -3.47 -8.25 3.00
N TYR A 64 -3.72 -7.48 4.06
CA TYR A 64 -3.04 -6.19 4.27
C TYR A 64 -1.53 -6.36 4.45
N ASN A 65 -1.09 -7.45 5.08
CA ASN A 65 0.33 -7.76 5.23
C ASN A 65 0.88 -8.66 4.12
N ASP A 66 0.02 -9.08 3.20
CA ASP A 66 0.46 -9.83 2.03
C ASP A 66 1.11 -8.87 1.03
N LEU A 67 2.22 -9.31 0.47
CA LEU A 67 2.94 -8.60 -0.59
C LEU A 67 2.48 -9.06 -1.98
N ASP A 68 1.77 -10.19 -2.07
CA ASP A 68 1.29 -10.81 -3.32
C ASP A 68 -0.24 -10.65 -3.55
N PHE A 69 -0.88 -9.71 -2.85
CA PHE A 69 -2.31 -9.33 -2.98
C PHE A 69 -2.69 -8.89 -4.40
#